data_AF-A0A8J6LIA9-F1
#
_entry.id   AF-A0A8J6LIA9-F1
#
_cell.length_a   1.000
_cell.length_b   1.000
_cell.length_c   1.000
_cell.angle_alpha   90.00
_cell.angle_beta   90.00
_cell.angle_gamma   90.00
#
_symmetry.space_group_name_H-M   'P 1'
#
loop_
_entity.id
_entity.type
_entity.pdbx_description
1 polymer ?
#
loop_
_entity_poly.entity_id
_entity_poly.type
_entity_poly.pdbx_seq_one_letter_code
_entity_poly.pdbx_strand_id
1 'polypeptide(L)'
;MLCVSVKFYFFDISNLHSRYTLMTMQFGQFLDHDLTMTPIHKGFHESIPDCRSCDSPRTVHPECAPFPIPSGDHYYPEINITSGQRMCFPFMRSLPGQLQLGPREQVNQNTAFLDASQIYGENPCVLKDLKGIGGRMNCTQRPLKLKDLLPQSDHHPECKAASGLCFIAGDGRASEQPGLTVIHTIFMREHNKLVAGLKSINPHWEDDKLFEQARRILVAINQHITYNEFLPRLLSWNAMNLYGLKLLPQGYYKDYNPNCNPAILTEFASAAFRVGHSLLRPHIPRLSPSYQIIDPPILLRNGFFKPDMLLQHGMVDEIARGLVSTPMETLDQFITGEWTSSL
;
A
#
# COMPACT_ATOMS: atom_id res chain seq x y z
N MET A 1 -7.75 -0.38 -7.40
CA MET A 1 -6.87 -1.03 -8.39
C MET A 1 -7.45 -2.39 -8.70
N LEU A 2 -7.88 -2.66 -9.93
CA LEU A 2 -8.49 -3.94 -10.31
C LEU A 2 -7.53 -4.72 -11.19
N CYS A 3 -6.88 -5.75 -10.63
CA CYS A 3 -6.36 -6.85 -11.45
C CYS A 3 -7.51 -7.82 -11.66
N VAL A 4 -8.25 -7.68 -12.76
CA VAL A 4 -9.18 -8.73 -13.17
C VAL A 4 -8.44 -9.64 -14.15
N SER A 5 -8.40 -10.92 -13.80
CA SER A 5 -7.79 -11.96 -14.61
C SER A 5 -8.51 -12.04 -15.96
N VAL A 6 -7.79 -11.74 -17.04
CA VAL A 6 -8.22 -12.05 -18.40
C VAL A 6 -7.94 -13.53 -18.61
N LYS A 7 -9.00 -14.34 -18.73
CA LYS A 7 -9.05 -15.78 -19.03
C LYS A 7 -7.67 -16.43 -19.35
N PHE A 8 -7.03 -16.95 -18.30
CA PHE A 8 -6.13 -18.10 -18.42
C PHE A 8 -6.76 -19.25 -17.63
N TYR A 9 -6.98 -20.38 -18.30
CA TYR A 9 -7.68 -21.59 -17.81
C TYR A 9 -6.90 -22.37 -16.74
N PHE A 10 -6.20 -21.68 -15.85
CA PHE A 10 -5.37 -22.31 -14.84
C PHE A 10 -5.79 -21.80 -13.47
N PHE A 11 -6.09 -22.75 -12.58
CA PHE A 11 -6.31 -22.46 -11.18
C PHE A 11 -4.98 -22.00 -10.58
N ASP A 12 -5.04 -20.96 -9.75
CA ASP A 12 -3.91 -20.61 -8.90
C ASP A 12 -3.67 -21.77 -7.91
N ILE A 13 -2.48 -22.35 -7.95
CA ILE A 13 -2.04 -23.42 -7.05
C ILE A 13 -0.97 -22.81 -6.16
N SER A 14 -1.30 -22.64 -4.88
CA SER A 14 -0.37 -22.10 -3.89
C SER A 14 0.96 -22.85 -3.92
N ASN A 15 2.04 -22.08 -4.06
CA ASN A 15 3.41 -22.55 -4.12
C ASN A 15 4.27 -21.61 -3.28
N LEU A 16 4.58 -22.03 -2.06
CA LEU A 16 5.23 -21.18 -1.09
C LEU A 16 6.72 -20.99 -1.40
N HIS A 17 7.18 -19.75 -1.35
CA HIS A 17 8.57 -19.41 -1.59
C HIS A 17 9.47 -19.94 -0.46
N SER A 18 10.55 -20.64 -0.81
CA SER A 18 11.38 -21.38 0.16
C SER A 18 12.36 -20.52 0.97
N ARG A 19 12.62 -19.27 0.57
CA ARG A 19 13.66 -18.42 1.19
C ARG A 19 13.18 -17.09 1.75
N TYR A 20 12.01 -16.62 1.35
CA TYR A 20 11.57 -15.25 1.59
C TYR A 20 10.21 -15.26 2.26
N THR A 21 10.07 -14.37 3.24
CA THR A 21 8.90 -14.27 4.09
C THR A 21 7.86 -13.38 3.43
N LEU A 22 6.62 -13.46 3.91
CA LEU A 22 5.50 -12.64 3.48
C LEU A 22 5.76 -11.13 3.67
N MET A 23 6.66 -10.76 4.59
CA MET A 23 7.15 -9.39 4.76
C MET A 23 7.82 -8.85 3.49
N THR A 24 8.42 -9.69 2.64
CA THR A 24 9.02 -9.25 1.38
C THR A 24 7.95 -8.69 0.44
N MET A 25 6.84 -9.43 0.27
CA MET A 25 5.68 -8.96 -0.49
C MET A 25 5.09 -7.70 0.16
N GLN A 26 4.90 -7.72 1.49
CA GLN A 26 4.29 -6.61 2.22
C GLN A 26 5.10 -5.32 2.11
N PHE A 27 6.43 -5.41 2.22
CA PHE A 27 7.32 -4.27 2.06
C PHE A 27 7.33 -3.77 0.61
N GLY A 28 7.20 -4.65 -0.38
CA GLY A 28 7.03 -4.26 -1.78
C GLY A 28 5.80 -3.38 -2.00
N GLN A 29 4.65 -3.76 -1.44
CA GLN A 29 3.43 -2.93 -1.48
C GLN A 29 3.63 -1.60 -0.73
N PHE A 30 4.19 -1.64 0.47
CA PHE A 30 4.46 -0.45 1.27
C PHE A 30 5.42 0.54 0.57
N LEU A 31 6.39 0.02 -0.17
CA LEU A 31 7.34 0.80 -0.97
C LEU A 31 6.70 1.36 -2.26
N ASP A 32 5.85 0.58 -2.94
CA ASP A 32 5.08 1.09 -4.09
C ASP A 32 4.26 2.32 -3.70
N HIS A 33 3.71 2.31 -2.49
CA HIS A 33 2.91 3.42 -1.98
C HIS A 33 3.74 4.66 -1.59
N ASP A 34 5.08 4.57 -1.49
CA ASP A 34 5.95 5.74 -1.41
C ASP A 34 6.12 6.40 -2.79
N LEU A 35 6.17 5.58 -3.84
CA LEU A 35 6.60 6.01 -5.17
C LEU A 35 5.45 6.32 -6.12
N THR A 36 4.32 5.60 -6.03
CA THR A 36 3.31 5.58 -7.09
C THR A 36 1.88 5.68 -6.57
N MET A 37 1.14 6.64 -7.12
CA MET A 37 -0.31 6.75 -7.00
C MET A 37 -0.86 7.30 -8.30
N THR A 38 -1.59 6.47 -9.05
CA THR A 38 -2.26 6.91 -10.28
C THR A 38 -3.76 7.11 -10.00
N PRO A 39 -4.22 8.35 -9.78
CA PRO A 39 -5.61 8.63 -9.43
C PRO A 39 -6.60 8.39 -10.57
N ILE A 40 -7.87 8.34 -10.18
CA ILE A 40 -9.03 8.41 -11.07
C ILE A 40 -9.82 9.69 -10.79
N HIS A 41 -10.77 10.04 -11.66
CA HIS A 41 -11.68 11.16 -11.39
C HIS A 41 -12.52 10.86 -10.14
N LYS A 42 -12.73 11.89 -9.34
CA LYS A 42 -13.59 11.86 -8.15
C LYS A 42 -14.83 12.72 -8.39
N GLY A 43 -15.95 12.31 -7.82
CA GLY A 43 -17.19 13.07 -7.77
C GLY A 43 -17.19 14.09 -6.62
N PHE A 44 -18.38 14.59 -6.31
CA PHE A 44 -18.58 15.51 -5.18
C PHE A 44 -18.17 14.84 -3.86
N HIS A 45 -17.53 15.60 -2.96
CA HIS A 45 -16.95 15.11 -1.70
C HIS A 45 -16.05 13.87 -1.85
N GLU A 46 -15.18 13.85 -2.86
CA GLU A 46 -14.23 12.75 -3.12
C GLU A 46 -14.88 11.37 -3.36
N SER A 47 -16.18 11.33 -3.65
CA SER A 47 -16.90 10.10 -3.97
C SER A 47 -16.31 9.42 -5.20
N ILE A 48 -16.26 8.09 -5.19
CA ILE A 48 -15.82 7.30 -6.34
C ILE A 48 -17.00 7.12 -7.30
N PRO A 49 -16.91 7.58 -8.56
CA PRO A 49 -17.98 7.38 -9.54
C PRO A 49 -18.31 5.90 -9.73
N ASP A 50 -19.60 5.56 -9.75
CA ASP A 50 -20.05 4.19 -9.93
C ASP A 50 -20.02 3.77 -11.41
N CYS A 51 -18.88 3.25 -11.86
CA CYS A 51 -18.70 2.75 -13.22
C CYS A 51 -19.15 1.28 -13.41
N ARG A 52 -20.06 0.73 -12.59
CA ARG A 52 -20.49 -0.68 -12.68
C ARG A 52 -21.35 -1.01 -13.90
N SER A 53 -22.18 -0.08 -14.36
CA SER A 53 -23.03 -0.31 -15.53
C SER A 53 -22.21 -0.31 -16.82
N CYS A 54 -22.52 -1.22 -17.75
CA CYS A 54 -21.80 -1.26 -19.03
C CYS A 54 -21.98 0.02 -19.87
N ASP A 55 -23.00 0.84 -19.60
CA ASP A 55 -23.24 2.12 -20.26
C ASP A 55 -22.71 3.35 -19.48
N SER A 56 -22.01 3.13 -18.35
CA SER A 56 -21.40 4.18 -17.53
C SER A 56 -20.51 5.19 -18.29
N PRO A 57 -19.83 4.87 -19.42
CA PRO A 57 -19.14 5.88 -20.22
C PRO A 57 -20.06 7.02 -20.72
N ARG A 58 -21.37 6.75 -20.85
CA ARG A 58 -22.38 7.71 -21.31
C ARG A 58 -23.24 8.25 -20.19
N THR A 59 -23.55 7.42 -19.19
CA THR A 59 -24.51 7.73 -18.13
C THR A 59 -23.87 8.30 -16.87
N VAL A 60 -22.60 8.02 -16.61
CA VAL A 60 -21.89 8.43 -15.39
C VAL A 60 -20.74 9.37 -15.70
N HIS A 61 -19.73 8.93 -16.45
CA HIS A 61 -18.57 9.74 -16.79
C HIS A 61 -17.85 9.16 -18.03
N PRO A 62 -17.36 10.00 -18.98
CA PRO A 62 -16.68 9.52 -20.20
C PRO A 62 -15.41 8.70 -19.95
N GLU A 63 -14.81 8.84 -18.76
CA GLU A 63 -13.63 8.07 -18.35
C GLU A 63 -13.98 6.76 -17.64
N CYS A 64 -15.25 6.49 -17.35
CA CYS A 64 -15.66 5.12 -17.06
C CYS A 64 -15.33 4.26 -18.28
N ALA A 65 -14.70 3.11 -18.06
CA ALA A 65 -14.38 2.13 -19.09
C ALA A 65 -14.62 0.71 -18.57
N PRO A 66 -15.86 0.41 -18.11
CA PRO A 66 -16.22 -0.92 -17.66
C PRO A 66 -16.02 -1.95 -18.77
N PHE A 67 -15.64 -3.16 -18.40
CA PHE A 67 -15.48 -4.25 -19.35
C PHE A 67 -16.47 -5.38 -19.04
N PRO A 68 -17.07 -5.98 -20.07
CA PRO A 68 -18.14 -6.95 -19.89
C PRO A 68 -17.64 -8.24 -19.27
N ILE A 69 -18.48 -8.82 -18.41
CA ILE A 69 -18.25 -10.17 -17.89
C ILE A 69 -18.37 -11.15 -19.07
N PRO A 70 -17.37 -12.02 -19.30
CA PRO A 70 -17.39 -12.93 -20.44
C PRO A 70 -18.44 -14.04 -20.23
N SER A 71 -18.98 -14.57 -21.33
CA SER A 71 -19.88 -15.73 -21.26
C SER A 71 -19.17 -16.94 -20.63
N GLY A 72 -19.89 -17.60 -19.71
CA GLY A 72 -19.38 -18.75 -18.96
C GLY A 72 -18.29 -18.42 -17.95
N ASP A 73 -18.22 -17.18 -17.46
CA ASP A 73 -17.41 -16.85 -16.28
C ASP A 73 -17.82 -17.73 -15.09
N HIS A 74 -16.84 -18.23 -14.34
CA HIS A 74 -17.08 -19.19 -13.26
C HIS A 74 -17.66 -18.53 -12.01
N TYR A 75 -17.33 -17.27 -11.76
CA TYR A 75 -17.65 -16.57 -10.53
C TYR A 75 -18.80 -15.59 -10.71
N TYR A 76 -18.85 -14.91 -11.86
CA TYR A 76 -19.80 -13.82 -12.07
C TYR A 76 -20.79 -14.13 -13.20
N PRO A 77 -22.10 -13.89 -12.99
CA PRO A 77 -23.07 -14.06 -14.07
C PRO A 77 -22.83 -13.04 -15.21
N GLU A 78 -23.08 -13.45 -16.44
CA GLU A 78 -23.03 -12.52 -17.59
C GLU A 78 -24.17 -11.48 -17.54
N ILE A 79 -25.33 -11.89 -17.03
CA ILE A 79 -26.55 -11.09 -17.00
C ILE A 79 -27.06 -11.01 -15.56
N ASN A 80 -27.45 -9.83 -15.14
CA ASN A 80 -28.15 -9.64 -13.88
C ASN A 80 -29.56 -10.22 -13.98
N ILE A 81 -29.86 -11.23 -13.17
CA ILE A 81 -31.14 -11.95 -13.22
C ILE A 81 -32.36 -11.08 -12.90
N THR A 82 -32.16 -9.97 -12.19
CA THR A 82 -33.25 -9.08 -11.76
C THR A 82 -33.50 -7.99 -12.80
N SER A 83 -32.45 -7.36 -13.33
CA SER A 83 -32.61 -6.26 -14.31
C SER A 83 -32.60 -6.72 -15.76
N GLY A 84 -32.15 -7.94 -16.05
CA GLY A 84 -31.92 -8.45 -17.41
C GLY A 84 -30.76 -7.76 -18.14
N GLN A 85 -30.02 -6.87 -17.47
CA GLN A 85 -28.91 -6.14 -18.06
C GLN A 85 -27.61 -6.95 -18.01
N ARG A 86 -26.75 -6.74 -19.00
CA ARG A 86 -25.40 -7.29 -19.02
C ARG A 86 -24.59 -6.74 -17.84
N MET A 87 -23.83 -7.60 -17.18
CA MET A 87 -22.95 -7.19 -16.10
C MET A 87 -21.55 -6.85 -16.64
N CYS A 88 -20.94 -5.85 -16.02
CA CYS A 88 -19.58 -5.43 -16.29
C CYS A 88 -18.78 -5.33 -14.99
N PHE A 89 -17.48 -5.53 -15.08
CA PHE A 89 -16.57 -5.14 -14.02
C PHE A 89 -16.39 -3.62 -14.05
N PRO A 90 -16.55 -2.94 -12.90
CA PRO A 90 -16.36 -1.49 -12.85
C PRO A 90 -14.91 -1.16 -13.13
N PHE A 91 -14.67 -0.21 -14.02
CA PHE A 91 -13.32 0.31 -14.25
C PHE A 91 -13.42 1.77 -14.69
N MET A 92 -12.46 2.57 -14.22
CA MET A 92 -12.33 3.97 -14.60
C MET A 92 -10.90 4.22 -15.05
N ARG A 93 -10.74 4.93 -16.16
CA ARG A 93 -9.43 5.32 -16.66
C ARG A 93 -8.78 6.31 -15.70
N SER A 94 -7.48 6.14 -15.52
CA SER A 94 -6.63 7.03 -14.75
C SER A 94 -6.68 8.47 -15.26
N LEU A 95 -6.51 9.44 -14.35
CA LEU A 95 -6.47 10.86 -14.69
C LEU A 95 -5.36 11.15 -15.73
N PRO A 96 -5.66 11.96 -16.76
CA PRO A 96 -4.64 12.43 -17.68
C PRO A 96 -3.73 13.44 -16.97
N GLY A 97 -2.41 13.27 -17.14
CA GLY A 97 -1.38 14.16 -16.62
C GLY A 97 -0.74 15.07 -17.68
N GLN A 98 -1.09 14.93 -18.97
CA GLN A 98 -0.51 15.78 -20.02
C GLN A 98 -0.94 17.24 -19.88
N LEU A 99 0.03 18.15 -20.06
CA LEU A 99 -0.20 19.61 -20.01
C LEU A 99 -0.46 20.23 -21.39
N GLN A 100 -0.16 19.50 -22.46
CA GLN A 100 -0.29 19.96 -23.84
C GLN A 100 -1.02 18.89 -24.67
N LEU A 101 -1.45 19.26 -25.89
CA LEU A 101 -2.02 18.31 -26.83
C LEU A 101 -0.97 17.25 -27.19
N GLY A 102 -1.38 15.97 -27.15
CA GLY A 102 -0.48 14.85 -27.42
C GLY A 102 -1.07 13.52 -26.98
N PRO A 103 -0.26 12.44 -26.98
CA PRO A 103 -0.61 11.16 -26.38
C PRO A 103 -1.05 11.32 -24.92
N ARG A 104 -1.91 10.41 -24.46
CA ARG A 104 -2.40 10.47 -23.08
C ARG A 104 -1.35 9.96 -22.11
N GLU A 105 -0.83 10.85 -21.27
CA GLU A 105 0.04 10.52 -20.13
C GLU A 105 -0.77 10.47 -18.85
N GLN A 106 -0.33 9.70 -17.85
CA GLN A 106 -0.99 9.61 -16.55
C GLN A 106 -0.24 10.43 -15.52
N VAL A 107 -0.97 10.95 -14.53
CA VAL A 107 -0.35 11.64 -13.39
C VAL A 107 0.08 10.63 -12.32
N ASN A 108 1.24 10.86 -11.72
CA ASN A 108 1.60 10.30 -10.43
C ASN A 108 1.34 11.36 -9.36
N GLN A 109 0.45 11.07 -8.41
CA GLN A 109 0.17 11.97 -7.29
C GLN A 109 1.26 11.96 -6.22
N ASN A 110 1.94 10.82 -6.03
CA ASN A 110 2.97 10.71 -5.02
C ASN A 110 4.27 11.38 -5.47
N THR A 111 5.13 11.69 -4.50
CA THR A 111 6.51 12.10 -4.77
C THR A 111 7.25 10.94 -5.45
N ALA A 112 8.15 11.25 -6.37
CA ALA A 112 8.92 10.20 -7.07
C ALA A 112 10.13 9.69 -6.25
N PHE A 113 10.40 10.30 -5.10
CA PHE A 113 11.54 9.99 -4.25
C PHE A 113 11.18 8.93 -3.22
N LEU A 114 12.18 8.19 -2.74
CA LEU A 114 12.07 7.39 -1.54
C LEU A 114 12.15 8.30 -0.31
N ASP A 115 11.09 9.03 -0.02
CA ASP A 115 11.03 10.06 1.02
C ASP A 115 9.99 9.76 2.11
N ALA A 116 9.55 8.51 2.18
CA ALA A 116 8.58 8.01 3.13
C ALA A 116 7.23 8.78 3.06
N SER A 117 6.83 9.22 1.86
CA SER A 117 5.57 9.93 1.62
C SER A 117 4.36 9.09 2.01
N GLN A 118 4.44 7.75 1.97
CA GLN A 118 3.39 6.86 2.47
C GLN A 118 3.14 6.99 3.98
N ILE A 119 4.10 7.58 4.72
CA ILE A 119 3.94 7.92 6.14
C ILE A 119 3.58 9.40 6.34
N TYR A 120 4.22 10.30 5.58
CA TYR A 120 4.16 11.74 5.83
C TYR A 120 3.22 12.54 4.92
N GLY A 121 2.73 11.93 3.84
CA GLY A 121 1.97 12.59 2.80
C GLY A 121 2.88 13.15 1.71
N GLU A 122 2.33 13.22 0.50
CA GLU A 122 2.92 13.80 -0.69
C GLU A 122 2.82 15.33 -0.70
N ASN A 123 1.96 15.91 0.15
CA ASN A 123 1.74 17.34 0.22
C ASN A 123 1.56 17.87 1.67
N PRO A 124 1.76 19.19 1.91
CA PRO A 124 1.67 19.77 3.25
C PRO A 124 0.28 19.71 3.91
N CYS A 125 -0.81 19.61 3.13
CA CYS A 125 -2.17 19.51 3.66
C CYS A 125 -2.37 18.14 4.33
N VAL A 126 -1.99 17.06 3.64
CA VAL A 126 -2.04 15.70 4.20
C VAL A 126 -1.15 15.60 5.44
N LEU A 127 0.08 16.13 5.36
CA LEU A 127 1.00 16.14 6.49
C LEU A 127 0.42 16.86 7.71
N LYS A 128 -0.29 17.98 7.50
CA LYS A 128 -0.89 18.77 8.59
C LYS A 128 -1.89 17.94 9.41
N ASP A 129 -2.69 17.12 8.76
CA ASP A 129 -3.70 16.27 9.43
C ASP A 129 -3.05 15.11 10.19
N LEU A 130 -1.84 14.72 9.78
CA LEU A 130 -1.07 13.64 10.39
C LEU A 130 -0.11 14.12 11.50
N LYS A 131 0.22 15.42 11.56
CA LYS A 131 1.08 15.97 12.62
C LYS A 131 0.32 16.05 13.95
N GLY A 132 0.95 15.53 14.99
CA GLY A 132 0.52 15.63 16.38
C GLY A 132 1.33 16.69 17.15
N ILE A 133 1.12 16.72 18.47
CA ILE A 133 1.76 17.66 19.39
C ILE A 133 3.18 17.16 19.76
N GLY A 134 4.12 18.07 20.04
CA GLY A 134 5.44 17.70 20.53
C GLY A 134 6.36 17.18 19.43
N GLY A 135 6.10 17.56 18.18
CA GLY A 135 6.80 17.05 17.01
C GLY A 135 6.49 15.58 16.67
N ARG A 136 5.41 15.01 17.21
CA ARG A 136 4.97 13.62 16.97
C ARG A 136 4.05 13.52 15.76
N MET A 137 3.81 12.31 15.27
CA MET A 137 2.67 11.95 14.44
C MET A 137 1.44 11.73 15.32
N ASN A 138 0.28 12.14 14.81
CA ASN A 138 -1.03 11.85 15.40
C ASN A 138 -1.28 10.34 15.40
N CYS A 139 -2.07 9.86 16.36
CA CYS A 139 -2.29 8.44 16.56
C CYS A 139 -3.59 8.18 17.33
N THR A 140 -4.17 6.99 17.13
CA THR A 140 -5.27 6.52 17.98
C THR A 140 -4.69 5.88 19.23
N GLN A 141 -4.83 6.58 20.36
CA GLN A 141 -4.46 6.06 21.67
C GLN A 141 -5.38 4.92 22.08
N ARG A 142 -4.79 3.85 22.62
CA ARG A 142 -5.50 2.64 23.01
C ARG A 142 -5.63 2.56 24.54
N PRO A 143 -6.75 2.02 25.07
CA PRO A 143 -6.90 1.80 26.50
C PRO A 143 -5.85 0.81 27.03
N LEU A 144 -5.66 0.78 28.35
CA LEU A 144 -4.79 -0.20 29.04
C LEU A 144 -3.30 -0.15 28.64
N LYS A 145 -2.77 1.03 28.27
CA LYS A 145 -1.37 1.23 27.87
C LYS A 145 -0.93 0.37 26.69
N LEU A 146 -1.86 -0.05 25.83
CA LEU A 146 -1.51 -0.69 24.58
C LEU A 146 -0.82 0.32 23.66
N LYS A 147 0.05 -0.17 22.76
CA LYS A 147 0.76 0.69 21.81
C LYS A 147 -0.22 1.35 20.85
N ASP A 148 0.06 2.61 20.51
CA ASP A 148 -0.76 3.46 19.65
C ASP A 148 -1.01 2.82 18.27
N LEU A 149 -2.16 3.09 17.66
CA LEU A 149 -2.42 2.76 16.25
C LEU A 149 -2.35 4.02 15.39
N LEU A 150 -2.40 3.84 14.07
CA LEU A 150 -2.60 4.95 13.15
C LEU A 150 -3.83 5.78 13.56
N PRO A 151 -3.86 7.09 13.24
CA PRO A 151 -5.05 7.91 13.41
C PRO A 151 -6.19 7.37 12.55
N GLN A 152 -7.44 7.59 12.97
CA GLN A 152 -8.64 7.14 12.26
C GLN A 152 -9.41 8.31 11.66
N SER A 153 -10.13 8.06 10.57
CA SER A 153 -11.04 9.00 9.91
C SER A 153 -12.31 8.28 9.44
N ASP A 154 -13.42 8.99 9.51
CA ASP A 154 -14.75 8.66 8.95
C ASP A 154 -14.91 9.12 7.50
N HIS A 155 -13.95 9.85 6.94
CA HIS A 155 -14.02 10.41 5.58
C HIS A 155 -13.34 9.52 4.52
N HIS A 156 -12.81 8.36 4.90
CA HIS A 156 -12.08 7.50 3.97
C HIS A 156 -13.04 6.88 2.92
N PRO A 157 -12.87 7.18 1.62
CA PRO A 157 -13.90 6.92 0.59
C PRO A 157 -14.16 5.43 0.33
N GLU A 158 -13.18 4.57 0.61
CA GLU A 158 -13.29 3.12 0.41
C GLU A 158 -13.54 2.35 1.72
N CYS A 159 -13.84 3.04 2.83
CA CYS A 159 -13.96 2.38 4.12
C CYS A 159 -15.16 1.41 4.16
N LYS A 160 -14.90 0.16 4.56
CA LYS A 160 -15.90 -0.91 4.71
C LYS A 160 -16.01 -1.41 6.16
N ALA A 161 -15.38 -0.70 7.11
CA ALA A 161 -15.38 -1.02 8.53
C ALA A 161 -16.79 -0.90 9.14
N ALA A 162 -17.12 -1.74 10.13
CA ALA A 162 -18.41 -1.66 10.81
C ALA A 162 -18.53 -0.40 11.69
N SER A 163 -17.39 0.07 12.21
CA SER A 163 -17.30 1.34 12.93
C SER A 163 -17.50 2.58 12.06
N GLY A 164 -17.41 2.45 10.72
CA GLY A 164 -17.33 3.57 9.79
C GLY A 164 -15.96 4.28 9.79
N LEU A 165 -14.97 3.80 10.55
CA LEU A 165 -13.67 4.43 10.70
C LEU A 165 -12.57 3.59 10.04
N CYS A 166 -11.77 4.24 9.19
CA CYS A 166 -10.56 3.65 8.63
C CYS A 166 -9.31 4.39 9.13
N PHE A 167 -8.17 3.70 9.16
CA PHE A 167 -6.90 4.34 9.47
C PHE A 167 -6.44 5.23 8.32
N ILE A 168 -5.85 6.37 8.67
CA ILE A 168 -5.21 7.30 7.73
C ILE A 168 -3.70 7.34 7.97
N ALA A 169 -2.96 7.57 6.90
CA ALA A 169 -1.51 7.79 6.90
C ALA A 169 -1.18 8.77 5.75
N GLY A 170 0.10 8.91 5.43
CA GLY A 170 0.54 9.71 4.29
C GLY A 170 -0.02 9.23 2.95
N ASP A 171 -0.16 7.92 2.78
CA ASP A 171 -0.83 7.33 1.63
C ASP A 171 -2.27 6.90 1.97
N GLY A 172 -3.23 7.28 1.11
CA GLY A 172 -4.65 7.00 1.28
C GLY A 172 -5.04 5.52 1.22
N ARG A 173 -4.12 4.61 0.87
CA ARG A 173 -4.38 3.16 0.83
C ARG A 173 -3.90 2.45 2.09
N ALA A 174 -3.49 3.14 3.15
CA ALA A 174 -2.97 2.52 4.37
C ALA A 174 -3.94 1.52 5.04
N SER A 175 -5.25 1.66 4.82
CA SER A 175 -6.29 0.74 5.29
C SER A 175 -6.69 -0.34 4.27
N GLU A 176 -6.02 -0.43 3.13
CA GLU A 176 -6.40 -1.33 2.04
C GLU A 176 -6.44 -2.78 2.53
N GLN A 177 -5.43 -3.25 3.28
CA GLN A 177 -5.44 -4.57 3.92
C GLN A 177 -4.62 -4.56 5.23
N PRO A 178 -4.89 -5.47 6.19
CA PRO A 178 -4.41 -5.32 7.56
C PRO A 178 -2.88 -5.47 7.73
N GLY A 179 -2.20 -6.26 6.90
CA GLY A 179 -0.73 -6.34 6.87
C GLY A 179 -0.07 -5.01 6.46
N LEU A 180 -0.67 -4.29 5.50
CA LEU A 180 -0.22 -2.96 5.10
C LEU A 180 -0.42 -1.97 6.26
N THR A 181 -1.59 -1.97 6.87
CA THR A 181 -1.87 -1.11 8.03
C THR A 181 -0.89 -1.38 9.18
N VAL A 182 -0.50 -2.63 9.41
CA VAL A 182 0.49 -3.01 10.43
C VAL A 182 1.85 -2.38 10.15
N ILE A 183 2.37 -2.43 8.91
CA ILE A 183 3.67 -1.82 8.60
C ILE A 183 3.61 -0.28 8.68
N HIS A 184 2.54 0.37 8.21
CA HIS A 184 2.34 1.81 8.42
C HIS A 184 2.32 2.17 9.92
N THR A 185 1.65 1.36 10.74
CA THR A 185 1.59 1.54 12.19
C THR A 185 2.99 1.44 12.82
N ILE A 186 3.82 0.49 12.38
CA ILE A 186 5.20 0.32 12.87
C ILE A 186 6.04 1.56 12.55
N PHE A 187 5.97 2.08 11.33
CA PHE A 187 6.75 3.26 10.92
C PHE A 187 6.28 4.55 11.62
N MET A 188 4.97 4.73 11.82
CA MET A 188 4.45 5.84 12.64
C MET A 188 4.96 5.76 14.08
N ARG A 189 4.94 4.57 14.70
CA ARG A 189 5.49 4.35 16.05
C ARG A 189 6.98 4.63 16.11
N GLU A 190 7.75 4.25 15.08
CA GLU A 190 9.19 4.52 15.04
C GLU A 190 9.48 6.01 14.94
N HIS A 191 8.73 6.78 14.14
CA HIS A 191 8.83 8.25 14.16
C HIS A 191 8.60 8.81 15.57
N ASN A 192 7.52 8.39 16.23
CA ASN A 192 7.18 8.85 17.58
C ASN A 192 8.21 8.46 18.65
N LYS A 193 8.93 7.34 18.45
CA LYS A 193 10.06 6.92 19.27
C LYS A 193 11.31 7.75 18.99
N LEU A 194 11.61 8.05 17.72
CA LEU A 194 12.71 8.93 17.32
C LEU A 194 12.53 10.34 17.90
N VAL A 195 11.33 10.91 17.82
CA VAL A 195 10.98 12.20 18.43
C VAL A 195 11.27 12.21 19.93
N ALA A 196 10.82 11.18 20.65
CA ALA A 196 11.06 11.07 22.09
C ALA A 196 12.56 10.99 22.44
N GLY A 197 13.34 10.21 21.67
CA GLY A 197 14.79 10.13 21.83
C GLY A 197 15.52 11.43 21.49
N LEU A 198 15.10 12.12 20.43
CA LEU A 198 15.68 13.41 20.04
C LEU A 198 15.39 14.49 21.09
N LYS A 199 14.18 14.51 21.66
CA LYS A 199 13.79 15.47 22.71
C LYS A 199 14.54 15.24 24.02
N SER A 200 14.82 13.99 24.40
CA SER A 200 15.57 13.71 25.63
C SER A 200 17.02 14.20 25.54
N ILE A 201 17.64 14.11 24.37
CA ILE A 201 19.01 14.58 24.11
C ILE A 201 19.03 16.10 23.82
N ASN A 202 17.99 16.61 23.17
CA ASN A 202 17.87 18.03 22.78
C ASN A 202 16.60 18.65 23.38
N PRO A 203 16.53 18.88 24.71
CA PRO A 203 15.36 19.49 25.34
C PRO A 203 14.99 20.87 24.77
N HIS A 204 15.98 21.58 24.24
CA HIS A 204 15.88 22.92 23.64
C HIS A 204 15.34 22.92 22.19
N TRP A 205 15.10 21.76 21.57
CA TRP A 205 14.49 21.74 20.24
C TRP A 205 12.98 21.92 20.32
N GLU A 206 12.48 22.80 19.47
CA GLU A 206 11.07 23.02 19.20
C GLU A 206 10.46 21.86 18.39
N ASP A 207 9.13 21.75 18.43
CA ASP A 207 8.34 20.67 17.85
C ASP A 207 8.64 20.44 16.36
N ASP A 208 8.69 21.49 15.55
CA ASP A 208 8.98 21.36 14.11
C ASP A 208 10.37 20.81 13.84
N LYS A 209 11.37 21.22 14.64
CA LYS A 209 12.72 20.70 14.50
C LYS A 209 12.80 19.23 14.89
N LEU A 210 12.11 18.82 15.96
CA LEU A 210 12.01 17.42 16.35
C LEU A 210 11.37 16.58 15.25
N PHE A 211 10.24 17.05 14.70
CA PHE A 211 9.50 16.38 13.65
C PHE A 211 10.36 16.17 12.41
N GLU A 212 10.98 17.24 11.88
CA GLU A 212 11.76 17.16 10.65
C GLU A 212 13.05 16.33 10.82
N GLN A 213 13.69 16.36 11.99
CA GLN A 213 14.85 15.49 12.23
C GLN A 213 14.44 14.02 12.38
N ALA A 214 13.33 13.71 13.05
CA ALA A 214 12.79 12.35 13.12
C ALA A 214 12.37 11.85 11.73
N ARG A 215 11.70 12.70 10.93
CA ARG A 215 11.36 12.41 9.53
C ARG A 215 12.60 12.09 8.72
N ARG A 216 13.63 12.94 8.78
CA ARG A 216 14.90 12.72 8.05
C ARG A 216 15.55 11.37 8.40
N ILE A 217 15.54 10.99 9.67
CA ILE A 217 16.09 9.69 10.12
C ILE A 217 15.22 8.54 9.60
N LEU A 218 13.89 8.64 9.70
CA LEU A 218 12.99 7.58 9.22
C LEU A 218 13.09 7.39 7.69
N VAL A 219 13.24 8.48 6.93
CA VAL A 219 13.51 8.42 5.48
C VAL A 219 14.80 7.66 5.20
N ALA A 220 15.88 7.94 5.93
CA ALA A 220 17.14 7.21 5.78
C ALA A 220 17.00 5.72 6.14
N ILE A 221 16.20 5.39 7.16
CA ILE A 221 15.87 3.99 7.50
C ILE A 221 15.13 3.32 6.32
N ASN A 222 14.10 3.98 5.76
CA ASN A 222 13.32 3.44 4.64
C ASN A 222 14.20 3.20 3.40
N GLN A 223 15.06 4.17 3.06
CA GLN A 223 16.03 4.03 1.97
C GLN A 223 17.03 2.91 2.23
N HIS A 224 17.55 2.80 3.46
CA HIS A 224 18.50 1.75 3.81
C HIS A 224 17.89 0.35 3.68
N ILE A 225 16.69 0.13 4.23
CA ILE A 225 15.97 -1.14 4.08
C ILE A 225 15.72 -1.42 2.59
N THR A 226 15.31 -0.41 1.81
CA THR A 226 15.04 -0.56 0.38
C THR A 226 16.27 -1.05 -0.39
N TYR A 227 17.39 -0.34 -0.31
CA TYR A 227 18.58 -0.66 -1.11
C TYR A 227 19.41 -1.83 -0.55
N ASN A 228 19.51 -1.99 0.76
CA ASN A 228 20.36 -3.01 1.38
C ASN A 228 19.64 -4.35 1.58
N GLU A 229 18.34 -4.29 1.87
CA GLU A 229 17.56 -5.47 2.23
C GLU A 229 16.62 -5.86 1.11
N PHE A 230 15.70 -5.01 0.69
CA PHE A 230 14.63 -5.38 -0.25
C PHE A 230 15.13 -5.63 -1.68
N LEU A 231 15.77 -4.64 -2.32
CA LEU A 231 16.16 -4.73 -3.73
C LEU A 231 17.06 -5.94 -4.07
N PRO A 232 18.06 -6.34 -3.26
CA PRO A 232 18.84 -7.53 -3.54
C PRO A 232 18.05 -8.85 -3.55
N ARG A 233 16.91 -8.92 -2.85
CA ARG A 233 16.05 -10.13 -2.85
C ARG A 233 15.14 -10.16 -4.07
N LEU A 234 14.78 -9.00 -4.61
CA LEU A 234 13.99 -8.88 -5.82
C LEU A 234 14.84 -9.00 -7.10
N LEU A 235 15.97 -8.29 -7.16
CA LEU A 235 16.78 -8.13 -8.38
C LEU A 235 18.03 -9.03 -8.43
N SER A 236 18.41 -9.66 -7.30
CA SER A 236 19.69 -10.33 -7.06
C SER A 236 20.90 -9.39 -6.88
N TRP A 237 21.93 -9.89 -6.21
CA TRP A 237 23.20 -9.17 -6.03
C TRP A 237 23.93 -8.84 -7.34
N ASN A 238 23.70 -9.61 -8.42
CA ASN A 238 24.32 -9.35 -9.72
C ASN A 238 23.77 -8.06 -10.33
N ALA A 239 22.44 -7.86 -10.29
CA ALA A 239 21.82 -6.63 -10.75
C ALA A 239 22.21 -5.44 -9.86
N MET A 240 22.25 -5.63 -8.53
CA MET A 240 22.70 -4.58 -7.61
C MET A 240 24.12 -4.09 -7.91
N ASN A 241 25.03 -4.99 -8.29
CA ASN A 241 26.38 -4.63 -8.74
C ASN A 241 26.36 -3.93 -10.11
N LEU A 242 25.64 -4.50 -11.08
CA LEU A 242 25.59 -3.99 -12.44
C LEU A 242 25.11 -2.53 -12.51
N TYR A 243 24.11 -2.19 -11.69
CA TYR A 243 23.51 -0.87 -11.64
C TYR A 243 24.08 0.04 -10.53
N GLY A 244 25.11 -0.41 -9.80
CA GLY A 244 25.75 0.42 -8.77
C GLY A 244 24.83 0.78 -7.58
N LEU A 245 23.88 -0.08 -7.23
CA LEU A 245 22.83 0.19 -6.23
C LEU A 245 23.24 -0.18 -4.80
N LYS A 246 24.50 -0.55 -4.58
CA LYS A 246 24.99 -0.92 -3.25
C LYS A 246 25.24 0.31 -2.40
N LEU A 247 24.79 0.24 -1.15
CA LEU A 247 25.12 1.27 -0.16
C LEU A 247 26.61 1.25 0.17
N LEU A 248 27.16 2.44 0.41
CA LEU A 248 28.51 2.59 0.93
C LEU A 248 28.54 2.08 2.38
N PRO A 249 29.57 1.33 2.80
CA PRO A 249 29.68 0.85 4.17
C PRO A 249 29.93 1.99 5.18
N GLN A 250 30.48 3.13 4.74
CA GLN A 250 30.66 4.34 5.53
C GLN A 250 30.78 5.59 4.64
N GLY A 251 30.55 6.75 5.24
CA GLY A 251 30.72 8.06 4.59
C GLY A 251 29.47 8.55 3.86
N TYR A 252 29.65 9.51 2.96
CA TYR A 252 28.58 10.14 2.20
C TYR A 252 28.62 9.70 0.74
N TYR A 253 27.45 9.45 0.16
CA TYR A 253 27.29 9.32 -1.28
C TYR A 253 27.52 10.69 -1.94
N LYS A 254 28.37 10.74 -2.97
CA LYS A 254 28.77 12.00 -3.62
C LYS A 254 28.31 12.13 -5.07
N ASP A 255 27.72 11.07 -5.64
CA ASP A 255 27.34 11.03 -7.06
C ASP A 255 25.89 11.47 -7.28
N TYR A 256 25.40 12.41 -6.46
CA TYR A 256 24.11 13.05 -6.72
C TYR A 256 24.22 13.88 -8.01
N ASN A 257 23.37 13.57 -8.97
CA ASN A 257 23.30 14.28 -10.25
C ASN A 257 22.01 15.13 -10.30
N PRO A 258 22.09 16.47 -10.26
CA PRO A 258 20.91 17.33 -10.32
C PRO A 258 20.20 17.30 -11.68
N ASN A 259 20.85 16.77 -12.73
CA ASN A 259 20.25 16.61 -14.06
C ASN A 259 19.59 15.24 -14.26
N CYS A 260 19.64 14.34 -13.26
CA CYS A 260 18.93 13.08 -13.32
C CYS A 260 17.43 13.33 -13.18
N ASN A 261 16.62 12.79 -14.09
CA ASN A 261 15.17 12.85 -13.96
C ASN A 261 14.70 11.77 -12.95
N PRO A 262 14.18 12.13 -11.77
CA PRO A 262 13.75 11.16 -10.78
C PRO A 262 12.33 10.62 -11.04
N ALA A 263 11.63 11.09 -12.08
CA ALA A 263 10.25 10.72 -12.33
C ALA A 263 10.08 9.21 -12.52
N ILE A 264 9.01 8.69 -11.93
CA ILE A 264 8.63 7.29 -12.08
C ILE A 264 8.12 7.05 -13.51
N LEU A 265 8.61 5.99 -14.14
CA LEU A 265 8.15 5.53 -15.45
C LEU A 265 6.74 4.94 -15.36
N THR A 266 5.90 5.19 -16.37
CA THR A 266 4.53 4.66 -16.43
C THR A 266 4.51 3.14 -16.38
N GLU A 267 5.45 2.47 -17.06
CA GLU A 267 5.60 1.02 -17.06
C GLU A 267 5.95 0.48 -15.67
N PHE A 268 6.75 1.22 -14.89
CA PHE A 268 7.07 0.85 -13.52
C PHE A 268 5.82 0.88 -12.63
N ALA A 269 5.11 2.01 -12.64
CA ALA A 269 3.94 2.23 -11.78
C ALA A 269 2.74 1.34 -12.15
N SER A 270 2.53 1.11 -13.44
CA SER A 270 1.32 0.45 -13.95
C SER A 270 1.48 -1.06 -14.15
N ALA A 271 2.71 -1.56 -14.32
CA ALA A 271 2.95 -2.97 -14.64
C ALA A 271 4.11 -3.60 -13.85
N ALA A 272 5.34 -3.12 -14.02
CA ALA A 272 6.53 -3.86 -13.57
C ALA A 272 6.55 -4.07 -12.05
N PHE A 273 6.20 -3.04 -11.25
CA PHE A 273 6.20 -3.15 -9.80
C PHE A 273 4.92 -3.78 -9.21
N ARG A 274 3.98 -4.18 -10.09
CA ARG A 274 2.80 -5.00 -9.73
C ARG A 274 3.13 -6.50 -9.63
N VAL A 275 4.39 -6.88 -9.85
CA VAL A 275 4.93 -8.23 -9.58
C VAL A 275 4.56 -8.74 -8.18
N GLY A 276 4.39 -7.84 -7.21
CA GLY A 276 3.99 -8.17 -5.84
C GLY A 276 2.63 -8.87 -5.73
N HIS A 277 1.71 -8.69 -6.69
CA HIS A 277 0.38 -9.32 -6.64
C HIS A 277 0.44 -10.85 -6.80
N SER A 278 1.45 -11.40 -7.48
CA SER A 278 1.67 -12.86 -7.56
C SER A 278 2.31 -13.42 -6.29
N LEU A 279 2.96 -12.57 -5.46
CA LEU A 279 3.58 -12.97 -4.20
C LEU A 279 2.57 -13.04 -3.03
N LEU A 280 1.33 -12.60 -3.25
CA LEU A 280 0.26 -12.54 -2.24
C LEU A 280 -0.22 -13.92 -1.86
N ARG A 281 -0.28 -14.18 -0.55
CA ARG A 281 -0.99 -15.34 -0.01
C ARG A 281 -2.50 -15.06 0.09
N PRO A 282 -3.37 -16.08 -0.02
CA PRO A 282 -4.83 -15.90 0.16
C PRO A 282 -5.23 -15.43 1.58
N HIS A 283 -4.35 -15.62 2.55
CA HIS A 283 -4.60 -15.24 3.92
C HIS A 283 -3.33 -14.74 4.59
N ILE A 284 -3.50 -13.91 5.62
CA ILE A 284 -2.45 -13.43 6.50
C ILE A 284 -2.42 -14.35 7.72
N PRO A 285 -1.34 -15.13 7.90
CA PRO A 285 -1.18 -15.96 9.09
C PRO A 285 -1.01 -15.11 10.34
N ARG A 286 -1.47 -15.63 11.48
CA ARG A 286 -1.30 -15.01 12.80
C ARG A 286 -0.46 -15.93 13.67
N LEU A 287 0.51 -15.36 14.39
CA LEU A 287 1.39 -16.15 15.26
C LEU A 287 1.40 -15.62 16.69
N SER A 288 1.51 -16.54 17.66
CA SER A 288 1.63 -16.25 19.09
C SER A 288 3.04 -15.78 19.48
N PRO A 289 3.28 -15.32 20.73
CA PRO A 289 4.62 -14.98 21.21
C PRO A 289 5.65 -16.11 21.12
N SER A 290 5.21 -17.36 21.09
CA SER A 290 6.05 -18.55 20.89
C SER A 290 6.09 -19.00 19.42
N TYR A 291 5.68 -18.14 18.48
CA TYR A 291 5.61 -18.41 17.04
C TYR A 291 4.74 -19.63 16.67
N GLN A 292 3.75 -19.94 17.50
CA GLN A 292 2.73 -20.95 17.19
C GLN A 292 1.60 -20.32 16.38
N ILE A 293 1.02 -21.10 15.46
CA ILE A 293 -0.12 -20.65 14.63
C ILE A 293 -1.32 -20.33 15.52
N ILE A 294 -1.95 -19.18 15.25
CA ILE A 294 -3.22 -18.78 15.86
C ILE A 294 -4.30 -18.85 14.77
N ASP A 295 -5.28 -19.71 14.99
CA ASP A 295 -6.45 -19.85 14.12
C ASP A 295 -7.64 -18.98 14.61
N PRO A 296 -8.52 -18.54 13.69
CA PRO A 296 -8.35 -18.64 12.23
C PRO A 296 -7.35 -17.61 11.68
N PRO A 297 -6.72 -17.88 10.51
CA PRO A 297 -5.98 -16.86 9.79
C PRO A 297 -6.93 -15.78 9.23
N ILE A 298 -6.38 -14.65 8.81
CA ILE A 298 -7.18 -13.56 8.23
C ILE A 298 -7.24 -13.76 6.72
N LEU A 299 -8.40 -14.17 6.20
CA LEU A 299 -8.63 -14.18 4.75
C LEU A 299 -8.54 -12.74 4.21
N LEU A 300 -7.84 -12.53 3.09
CA LEU A 300 -7.65 -11.20 2.53
C LEU A 300 -9.00 -10.50 2.22
N ARG A 301 -9.98 -11.24 1.67
CA ARG A 301 -11.34 -10.70 1.39
C ARG A 301 -12.04 -10.10 2.62
N ASN A 302 -11.67 -10.58 3.82
CA ASN A 302 -12.24 -10.11 5.09
C ASN A 302 -11.46 -8.92 5.67
N GLY A 303 -10.25 -8.65 5.17
CA GLY A 303 -9.40 -7.55 5.59
C GLY A 303 -9.57 -6.28 4.75
N PHE A 304 -10.03 -6.39 3.50
CA PHE A 304 -10.06 -5.24 2.59
C PHE A 304 -10.90 -4.07 3.12
N PHE A 305 -10.23 -2.95 3.45
CA PHE A 305 -10.83 -1.76 4.05
C PHE A 305 -11.68 -2.01 5.30
N LYS A 306 -11.36 -3.07 6.07
CA LYS A 306 -12.03 -3.45 7.33
C LYS A 306 -11.06 -3.46 8.52
N PRO A 307 -10.46 -2.31 8.87
CA PRO A 307 -9.38 -2.24 9.86
C PRO A 307 -9.79 -2.48 11.32
N ASP A 308 -11.09 -2.56 11.65
CA ASP A 308 -11.60 -2.72 13.02
C ASP A 308 -10.95 -3.90 13.78
N MET A 309 -10.56 -4.95 13.06
CA MET A 309 -9.87 -6.10 13.67
C MET A 309 -8.57 -5.70 14.39
N LEU A 310 -7.86 -4.67 13.93
CA LEU A 310 -6.60 -4.22 14.55
C LEU A 310 -6.80 -3.51 15.89
N LEU A 311 -8.05 -3.13 16.21
CA LEU A 311 -8.45 -2.61 17.52
C LEU A 311 -8.51 -3.71 18.59
N GLN A 312 -8.42 -4.98 18.21
CA GLN A 312 -8.31 -6.08 19.18
C GLN A 312 -6.91 -6.07 19.82
N HIS A 313 -6.80 -6.69 20.99
CA HIS A 313 -5.52 -6.83 21.69
C HIS A 313 -4.61 -7.82 20.93
N GLY A 314 -3.31 -7.54 20.84
CA GLY A 314 -2.32 -8.45 20.23
C GLY A 314 -2.29 -8.50 18.70
N MET A 315 -3.33 -8.09 17.99
CA MET A 315 -3.46 -8.29 16.54
C MET A 315 -2.30 -7.74 15.70
N VAL A 316 -1.80 -6.54 16.00
CA VAL A 316 -0.65 -5.97 15.29
C VAL A 316 0.58 -6.85 15.42
N ASP A 317 0.84 -7.37 16.63
CA ASP A 317 2.01 -8.21 16.92
C ASP A 317 1.84 -9.62 16.32
N GLU A 318 0.62 -10.16 16.32
CA GLU A 318 0.30 -11.45 15.70
C GLU A 318 0.51 -11.43 14.18
N ILE A 319 0.01 -10.39 13.51
CA ILE A 319 0.20 -10.19 12.08
C ILE A 319 1.66 -9.91 11.76
N ALA A 320 2.33 -9.04 12.53
CA ALA A 320 3.74 -8.74 12.30
C ALA A 320 4.62 -10.00 12.38
N ARG A 321 4.38 -10.87 13.38
CA ARG A 321 5.04 -12.19 13.46
C ARG A 321 4.70 -13.08 12.28
N GLY A 322 3.43 -13.13 11.87
CA GLY A 322 3.00 -13.86 10.68
C GLY A 322 3.75 -13.42 9.41
N LEU A 323 3.87 -12.11 9.18
CA LEU A 323 4.57 -11.55 8.04
C LEU A 323 6.06 -11.94 8.01
N VAL A 324 6.75 -11.89 9.16
CA VAL A 324 8.20 -12.18 9.20
C VAL A 324 8.54 -13.66 9.33
N SER A 325 7.59 -14.54 9.64
CA SER A 325 7.87 -15.97 9.89
C SER A 325 7.13 -16.94 9.00
N THR A 326 6.28 -16.45 8.10
CA THR A 326 5.64 -17.30 7.09
C THR A 326 6.13 -16.92 5.70
N PRO A 327 6.24 -17.88 4.77
CA PRO A 327 6.68 -17.61 3.41
C PRO A 327 5.66 -16.76 2.63
N MET A 328 6.12 -16.05 1.60
CA MET A 328 5.26 -15.51 0.54
C MET A 328 4.93 -16.59 -0.51
N GLU A 329 4.04 -16.32 -1.46
CA GLU A 329 3.92 -17.16 -2.68
C GLU A 329 5.12 -16.94 -3.61
N THR A 330 5.42 -17.91 -4.46
CA THR A 330 6.41 -17.76 -5.54
C THR A 330 5.86 -16.88 -6.65
N LEU A 331 6.74 -16.10 -7.29
CA LEU A 331 6.38 -15.39 -8.51
C LEU A 331 6.02 -16.37 -9.62
N ASP A 332 4.82 -16.19 -10.18
CA ASP A 332 4.30 -16.88 -11.34
C ASP A 332 3.36 -15.94 -12.13
N GLN A 333 2.58 -16.53 -13.05
CA GLN A 333 1.61 -15.81 -13.87
C GLN A 333 0.21 -15.72 -13.24
N PHE A 334 0.07 -16.15 -11.98
CA PHE A 334 -1.19 -16.25 -11.26
C PHE A 334 -1.27 -15.26 -10.11
N ILE A 335 -2.50 -15.00 -9.69
CA ILE A 335 -2.83 -14.16 -8.54
C ILE A 335 -3.91 -14.91 -7.78
N THR A 336 -3.82 -14.87 -6.45
CA THR A 336 -4.77 -15.54 -5.58
C THR A 336 -6.22 -15.17 -5.84
N GLY A 337 -7.11 -16.16 -5.75
CA GLY A 337 -8.56 -16.00 -5.93
C GLY A 337 -9.19 -14.98 -4.98
N GLU A 338 -8.59 -14.76 -3.82
CA GLU A 338 -9.01 -13.73 -2.86
C GLU A 338 -8.90 -12.31 -3.44
N TRP A 339 -8.02 -12.11 -4.42
CA TRP A 339 -7.85 -10.83 -5.13
C TRP A 339 -8.65 -10.80 -6.43
N THR A 340 -8.63 -11.88 -7.22
CA THR A 340 -9.24 -11.87 -8.56
C THR A 340 -10.76 -12.03 -8.55
N SER A 341 -11.36 -12.53 -7.47
CA SER A 341 -12.80 -12.83 -7.39
C SER A 341 -13.51 -12.26 -6.16
N SER A 342 -12.81 -11.58 -5.25
CA SER A 342 -13.36 -11.18 -3.95
C SER A 342 -13.00 -9.77 -3.49
N LEU A 343 -12.37 -8.95 -4.35
CA LEU A 343 -11.97 -7.56 -4.06
C LEU A 343 -13.13 -6.55 -4.09
#